data_AF-A0A4V1ZPL3-F1
#
_entry.id   AF-A0A4V1ZPL3-F1
#
_cell.length_a   1.000
_cell.length_b   1.000
_cell.length_c   1.000
_cell.angle_alpha   90.00
_cell.angle_beta   90.00
_cell.angle_gamma   90.00
#
_symmetry.space_group_name_H-M   'P 1'
#
loop_
_entity.id
_entity.type
_entity.pdbx_description
1 polymer ?
#
loop_
_entity_poly.entity_id
_entity_poly.type
_entity_poly.pdbx_seq_one_letter_code
_entity_poly.pdbx_strand_id
1 'polypeptide(L)'
;LKLCLEDDLQADHVNIFMANIQNPSRVRTLFERYRPEIVFHAAAYKHVPMMEDNPSEAVLTNVFGTKNLADLSIEFDVEKFIMISTDKAVRPTNVMGASKRLAEIYIQSLNNNEIISSGEKIKTRFIKIISIVGCRINAYVYRSI
;
A
#
# COMPACT_ATOMS: atom_id res chain seq x y z
N LEU A 1 11.70 -11.65 12.56
CA LEU A 1 10.86 -10.47 12.24
C LEU A 1 10.12 -9.95 13.47
N LYS A 2 9.40 -10.80 14.23
CA LYS A 2 8.80 -10.43 15.53
C LYS A 2 9.87 -9.97 16.54
N LEU A 3 10.95 -10.74 16.68
CA LEU A 3 12.10 -10.38 17.54
C LEU A 3 12.72 -9.00 17.22
N CYS A 4 13.02 -8.70 15.94
CA CYS A 4 13.65 -7.43 15.60
C CYS A 4 12.76 -6.19 15.78
N LEU A 5 11.44 -6.36 15.89
CA LEU A 5 10.51 -5.24 16.14
C LEU A 5 10.24 -5.06 17.63
N GLU A 6 10.28 -6.13 18.41
CA GLU A 6 10.15 -6.07 19.87
C GLU A 6 11.39 -5.47 20.55
N ASP A 7 12.59 -5.64 19.97
CA ASP A 7 13.84 -5.10 20.54
C ASP A 7 14.02 -3.59 20.28
N ASP A 8 13.57 -3.06 19.14
CA ASP A 8 13.76 -1.64 18.76
C ASP A 8 12.55 -0.74 19.06
N LEU A 9 11.35 -1.31 19.22
CA LEU A 9 10.13 -0.58 19.55
C LEU A 9 9.60 -1.11 20.88
N GLN A 10 9.95 -0.43 21.98
CA GLN A 10 9.22 -0.53 23.25
C GLN A 10 7.80 0.06 23.09
N ALA A 11 6.99 -0.57 22.26
CA ALA A 11 5.67 -0.10 21.91
C ALA A 11 4.64 -1.13 22.37
N ASP A 12 4.05 -0.88 23.55
CA ASP A 12 3.03 -1.70 24.21
C ASP A 12 1.74 -1.90 23.36
N HIS A 13 1.66 -1.30 22.18
CA HIS A 13 0.48 -1.30 21.31
C HIS A 13 0.77 -1.67 19.84
N VAL A 14 1.80 -2.47 19.56
CA VAL A 14 2.07 -2.96 18.20
C VAL A 14 1.46 -4.35 18.00
N ASN A 15 0.49 -4.45 17.09
CA ASN A 15 -0.04 -5.72 16.64
C ASN A 15 0.55 -6.12 15.28
N ILE A 16 1.20 -7.28 15.22
CA ILE A 16 1.82 -7.81 14.01
C ILE A 16 0.95 -8.90 13.41
N PHE A 17 0.67 -8.79 12.11
CA PHE A 17 -0.12 -9.78 11.36
C PHE A 17 0.67 -10.34 10.19
N MET A 18 0.53 -11.66 9.98
CA MET A 18 0.89 -12.26 8.70
C MET A 18 -0.32 -12.17 7.76
N ALA A 19 -0.14 -11.44 6.67
CA ALA A 19 -1.13 -11.26 5.61
C ALA A 19 -0.43 -10.94 4.28
N ASN A 20 -1.06 -11.34 3.17
CA ASN A 20 -0.66 -10.95 1.83
C ASN A 20 -1.68 -9.95 1.28
N ILE A 21 -1.21 -8.81 0.77
CA ILE A 21 -2.04 -7.75 0.18
C ILE A 21 -2.81 -8.23 -1.07
N GLN A 22 -2.36 -9.31 -1.70
CA GLN A 22 -3.08 -9.95 -2.81
C GLN A 22 -4.36 -10.66 -2.36
N ASN A 23 -4.54 -10.94 -1.06
CA ASN A 23 -5.75 -11.58 -0.53
C ASN A 23 -6.70 -10.51 0.04
N PRO A 24 -7.70 -10.04 -0.74
CA PRO A 24 -8.59 -8.96 -0.31
C PRO A 24 -9.42 -9.33 0.91
N SER A 25 -9.86 -10.59 1.03
CA SER A 25 -10.65 -11.05 2.18
C SER A 25 -9.86 -10.96 3.48
N ARG A 26 -8.58 -11.37 3.47
CA ARG A 26 -7.71 -11.29 4.65
C ARG A 26 -7.44 -9.85 5.07
N VAL A 27 -7.17 -8.97 4.10
CA VAL A 27 -6.93 -7.54 4.36
C VAL A 27 -8.20 -6.88 4.88
N ARG A 28 -9.36 -7.17 4.27
CA ARG A 28 -10.67 -6.70 4.74
C ARG A 28 -10.93 -7.04 6.20
N THR A 29 -10.70 -8.29 6.62
CA THR A 29 -10.87 -8.67 8.03
C THR A 29 -10.00 -7.83 8.98
N LEU A 30 -8.80 -7.41 8.55
CA LEU A 30 -7.96 -6.50 9.33
C LEU A 30 -8.55 -5.08 9.38
N PHE A 31 -9.06 -4.57 8.27
CA PHE A 31 -9.74 -3.26 8.23
C PHE A 31 -11.01 -3.25 9.09
N GLU A 32 -11.84 -4.28 9.02
CA GLU A 32 -13.06 -4.42 9.82
C GLU A 32 -12.77 -4.42 11.31
N ARG A 33 -11.74 -5.19 11.72
CA ARG A 33 -11.38 -5.37 13.12
C ARG A 33 -10.67 -4.17 13.73
N TYR A 34 -9.76 -3.53 12.97
CA TYR A 34 -8.88 -2.50 13.51
C TYR A 34 -9.25 -1.08 13.13
N ARG A 35 -10.07 -0.89 12.08
CA ARG A 35 -10.55 0.42 11.59
C ARG A 35 -9.42 1.47 11.54
N PRO A 36 -8.38 1.25 10.70
CA PRO A 36 -7.23 2.13 10.69
C PRO A 36 -7.61 3.54 10.24
N GLU A 37 -7.07 4.55 10.90
CA GLU A 37 -7.22 5.95 10.47
C GLU A 37 -6.22 6.34 9.38
N ILE A 38 -5.04 5.69 9.40
CA ILE A 38 -3.94 5.93 8.47
C ILE A 38 -3.39 4.59 7.98
N VAL A 39 -3.18 4.47 6.67
CA VAL A 39 -2.60 3.29 6.04
C VAL A 39 -1.27 3.64 5.39
N PHE A 40 -0.19 2.98 5.83
CA PHE A 40 1.12 3.06 5.20
C PHE A 40 1.35 1.85 4.29
N HIS A 41 1.33 2.09 2.98
CA HIS A 41 1.56 1.05 1.97
C HIS A 41 3.02 1.02 1.52
N ALA A 42 3.75 0.06 2.06
CA ALA A 42 5.15 -0.21 1.74
C ALA A 42 5.37 -1.51 0.96
N ALA A 43 4.35 -2.35 0.84
CA ALA A 43 4.49 -3.69 0.31
C ALA A 43 4.61 -3.67 -1.22
N ALA A 44 5.73 -4.14 -1.75
CA ALA A 44 5.98 -4.25 -3.17
C ALA A 44 7.17 -5.16 -3.48
N TYR A 45 7.15 -5.79 -4.65
CA TYR A 45 8.35 -6.37 -5.22
C TYR A 45 9.22 -5.29 -5.88
N LYS A 46 10.52 -5.36 -5.60
CA LYS A 46 11.50 -4.35 -5.99
C LYS A 46 12.72 -4.88 -6.75
N HIS A 47 12.85 -6.21 -6.87
CA HIS A 47 14.01 -6.83 -7.52
C HIS A 47 13.79 -6.90 -9.04
N VAL A 48 14.42 -6.00 -9.78
CA VAL A 48 14.17 -5.83 -11.23
C VAL A 48 14.35 -7.14 -12.02
N PRO A 49 15.49 -7.86 -11.96
CA PRO A 49 15.66 -9.09 -12.75
C PRO A 49 14.57 -10.15 -12.50
N MET A 50 14.19 -10.32 -11.24
CA MET A 50 13.19 -11.33 -10.85
C MET A 50 11.78 -10.98 -11.37
N MET A 51 11.48 -9.69 -11.46
CA MET A 51 10.19 -9.20 -11.96
C MET A 51 10.12 -9.17 -13.49
N GLU A 52 11.25 -9.07 -14.19
CA GLU A 52 11.31 -9.31 -15.64
C GLU A 52 11.00 -10.78 -15.94
N ASP A 53 11.55 -11.71 -15.14
CA ASP A 53 11.28 -13.14 -15.29
C ASP A 53 9.86 -13.53 -14.86
N ASN A 54 9.27 -12.78 -13.91
CA ASN A 54 7.95 -13.04 -13.32
C ASN A 54 7.04 -11.79 -13.36
N PRO A 55 6.63 -11.34 -14.56
CA PRO A 55 5.89 -10.10 -14.71
C PRO A 55 4.49 -10.14 -14.09
N SER A 56 3.85 -11.31 -14.08
CA SER A 56 2.55 -11.52 -13.44
C SER A 56 2.59 -11.20 -11.95
N GLU A 57 3.60 -11.67 -11.24
CA GLU A 57 3.77 -11.44 -9.80
C GLU A 57 4.03 -9.97 -9.47
N ALA A 58 4.75 -9.27 -10.35
CA ALA A 58 4.94 -7.83 -10.25
C ALA A 58 3.60 -7.09 -10.32
N VAL A 59 2.73 -7.47 -11.27
CA VAL A 59 1.40 -6.86 -11.44
C VAL A 59 0.47 -7.22 -10.27
N LEU A 60 0.40 -8.50 -9.88
CA LEU A 60 -0.43 -8.97 -8.77
C LEU A 60 -0.09 -8.25 -7.46
N THR A 61 1.18 -8.13 -7.13
CA THR A 61 1.60 -7.49 -5.87
C THR A 61 1.55 -5.97 -5.97
N ASN A 62 2.22 -5.39 -6.96
CA ASN A 62 2.42 -3.93 -7.00
C ASN A 62 1.14 -3.21 -7.43
N VAL A 63 0.34 -3.77 -8.33
CA VAL A 63 -0.86 -3.12 -8.87
C VAL A 63 -2.09 -3.58 -8.11
N PHE A 64 -2.44 -4.87 -8.19
CA PHE A 64 -3.66 -5.37 -7.55
C PHE A 64 -3.60 -5.32 -6.02
N GLY A 65 -2.44 -5.60 -5.43
CA GLY A 65 -2.24 -5.42 -3.99
C GLY A 65 -2.40 -3.96 -3.54
N THR A 66 -1.92 -2.99 -4.33
CA THR A 66 -2.14 -1.56 -4.06
C THR A 66 -3.62 -1.21 -4.19
N LYS A 67 -4.29 -1.70 -5.24
CA LYS A 67 -5.73 -1.50 -5.46
C LYS A 67 -6.55 -2.01 -4.27
N ASN A 68 -6.30 -3.23 -3.80
CA ASN A 68 -7.01 -3.81 -2.66
C ASN A 68 -6.95 -2.92 -1.42
N LEU A 69 -5.76 -2.42 -1.08
CA LEU A 69 -5.58 -1.54 0.08
C LEU A 69 -6.21 -0.16 -0.13
N ALA A 70 -6.08 0.42 -1.32
CA ALA A 70 -6.64 1.72 -1.66
C ALA A 70 -8.18 1.70 -1.63
N ASP A 71 -8.80 0.67 -2.19
CA ASP A 71 -10.26 0.52 -2.22
C ASP A 71 -10.82 0.31 -0.82
N LEU A 72 -10.19 -0.57 -0.03
CA LEU A 72 -10.57 -0.76 1.38
C LEU A 72 -10.35 0.52 2.19
N SER A 73 -9.38 1.36 1.83
CA SER A 73 -9.18 2.63 2.52
C SER A 73 -10.33 3.60 2.28
N ILE A 74 -10.88 3.62 1.06
CA ILE A 74 -12.08 4.40 0.74
C ILE A 74 -13.30 3.82 1.43
N GLU A 75 -13.50 2.50 1.33
CA GLU A 75 -14.67 1.82 1.89
C GLU A 75 -14.79 1.98 3.41
N PHE A 76 -13.66 1.99 4.12
CA PHE A 76 -13.61 2.12 5.58
C PHE A 76 -13.34 3.55 6.06
N ASP A 77 -13.47 4.56 5.18
CA ASP A 77 -13.30 5.98 5.51
C ASP A 77 -11.95 6.32 6.18
N VAL A 78 -10.86 5.67 5.74
CA VAL A 78 -9.49 5.97 6.21
C VAL A 78 -9.16 7.43 5.89
N GLU A 79 -8.58 8.18 6.83
CA GLU A 79 -8.27 9.60 6.63
C GLU A 79 -7.13 9.78 5.60
N LYS A 80 -6.06 8.99 5.73
CA LYS A 80 -4.85 9.10 4.90
C LYS A 80 -4.34 7.75 4.42
N PHE A 81 -4.14 7.63 3.12
CA PHE A 81 -3.43 6.53 2.49
C PHE A 81 -2.07 7.01 1.96
N ILE A 82 -0.99 6.46 2.49
CA ILE A 82 0.38 6.87 2.17
C ILE A 82 1.07 5.74 1.41
N MET A 83 1.32 5.94 0.11
CA MET A 83 2.03 4.99 -0.74
C MET A 83 3.52 5.33 -0.82
N ILE A 84 4.36 4.33 -0.55
CA ILE A 84 5.80 4.43 -0.79
C ILE A 84 6.12 4.01 -2.23
N SER A 85 6.67 4.95 -2.99
CA SER A 85 7.14 4.75 -4.35
C SER A 85 8.65 5.02 -4.48
N THR A 86 9.18 4.93 -5.70
CA THR A 86 10.61 5.07 -5.99
C THR A 86 10.85 5.88 -7.25
N ASP A 87 12.09 6.33 -7.44
CA ASP A 87 12.60 6.99 -8.64
C ASP A 87 12.29 6.20 -9.93
N LYS A 88 12.25 4.86 -9.84
CA LYS A 88 12.08 3.94 -10.99
C LYS A 88 10.69 3.97 -11.62
N ALA A 89 9.73 4.64 -10.98
CA ALA A 89 8.38 4.83 -11.52
C ALA A 89 8.27 6.06 -12.46
N VAL A 90 9.25 6.98 -12.47
CA VAL A 90 9.13 8.25 -13.22
C VAL A 90 9.25 8.04 -14.73
N ARG A 91 10.16 7.18 -15.18
CA ARG A 91 10.31 6.74 -16.58
C ARG A 91 10.67 5.25 -16.59
N PRO A 92 9.66 4.36 -16.52
CA PRO A 92 9.93 2.95 -16.35
C PRO A 92 10.56 2.35 -17.62
N THR A 93 11.68 1.66 -17.45
CA THR A 93 12.36 0.88 -18.50
C THR A 93 12.26 -0.63 -18.25
N ASN A 94 11.52 -1.02 -17.21
CA ASN A 94 11.37 -2.40 -16.74
C ASN A 94 9.96 -2.61 -16.16
N VAL A 95 9.50 -3.85 -16.12
CA VAL A 95 8.20 -4.31 -15.60
C VAL A 95 7.99 -3.89 -14.15
N MET A 96 9.05 -3.94 -13.33
CA MET A 96 8.98 -3.48 -11.94
C MET A 96 8.59 -2.00 -11.86
N GLY A 97 9.28 -1.14 -12.61
CA GLY A 97 8.98 0.30 -12.69
C GLY A 97 7.60 0.56 -13.29
N ALA A 98 7.22 -0.17 -14.34
CA ALA A 98 5.93 -0.02 -15.01
C ALA A 98 4.76 -0.38 -14.08
N SER A 99 4.87 -1.50 -13.35
CA SER A 99 3.86 -1.92 -12.36
C SER A 99 3.71 -0.91 -11.22
N LYS A 100 4.83 -0.35 -10.72
CA LYS A 100 4.80 0.74 -9.73
C LYS A 100 4.16 2.00 -10.28
N ARG A 101 4.48 2.39 -11.52
CA ARG A 101 3.88 3.56 -12.17
C ARG A 101 2.37 3.40 -12.36
N LEU A 102 1.92 2.22 -12.74
CA LEU A 102 0.48 1.93 -12.85
C LEU A 102 -0.22 2.05 -11.49
N ALA A 103 0.40 1.55 -10.42
CA ALA A 103 -0.12 1.70 -9.06
C ALA A 103 -0.20 3.18 -8.63
N GLU A 104 0.76 4.02 -9.00
CA GLU A 104 0.70 5.47 -8.75
C GLU A 104 -0.45 6.13 -9.50
N ILE A 105 -0.62 5.80 -10.78
CA ILE A 105 -1.72 6.36 -11.61
C ILE A 105 -3.07 5.96 -11.00
N TYR A 106 -3.20 4.73 -10.49
CA TYR A 106 -4.41 4.28 -9.82
C TYR A 106 -4.77 5.15 -8.62
N ILE A 107 -3.86 5.32 -7.65
CA ILE A 107 -4.13 6.15 -6.47
C ILE A 107 -4.36 7.62 -6.81
N GLN A 108 -3.69 8.14 -7.85
CA GLN A 108 -3.91 9.50 -8.34
C GLN A 108 -5.30 9.65 -8.96
N SER A 109 -5.76 8.64 -9.69
CA SER A 109 -7.11 8.64 -10.26
C SER A 109 -8.19 8.64 -9.17
N LEU A 110 -7.97 7.94 -8.06
CA LEU A 110 -8.88 7.95 -6.91
C LEU A 110 -8.91 9.33 -6.23
N ASN A 111 -7.77 10.00 -6.13
CA ASN A 111 -7.70 11.35 -5.55
C ASN A 111 -8.38 12.41 -6.45
N ASN A 112 -8.35 12.22 -7.77
CA ASN A 112 -8.91 13.18 -8.73
C ASN A 112 -10.39 12.93 -9.02
N ASN A 113 -10.87 11.69 -8.88
CA ASN A 113 -12.28 11.33 -9.03
C ASN A 113 -13.05 11.62 -7.73
N GLU A 114 -13.12 12.90 -7.31
CA GLU A 114 -13.92 13.36 -6.16
C GLU A 114 -15.42 13.06 -6.28
N ILE A 115 -15.87 12.44 -7.38
CA ILE A 115 -17.26 12.14 -7.70
C ILE A 115 -17.35 10.67 -8.12
N ILE A 116 -17.64 9.78 -7.16
CA ILE A 116 -18.20 8.46 -7.50
C ILE A 116 -19.72 8.63 -7.59
N SER A 117 -20.35 7.86 -8.49
CA SER A 117 -21.71 7.94 -9.03
C SER A 117 -22.91 8.12 -8.06
N SER A 118 -22.69 8.25 -6.76
CA SER A 118 -23.67 8.52 -5.70
C SER A 118 -23.65 9.96 -5.16
N GLY A 119 -22.70 10.81 -5.59
CA GLY A 119 -22.59 12.19 -5.12
C GLY A 119 -21.86 12.36 -3.76
N GLU A 120 -21.37 11.28 -3.18
CA GLU A 120 -20.53 11.33 -1.98
C GLU A 120 -19.06 11.57 -2.34
N LYS A 121 -18.47 12.56 -1.65
CA LYS A 121 -17.08 12.92 -1.82
C LYS A 121 -16.18 11.89 -1.14
N ILE A 122 -15.15 11.42 -1.85
CA ILE A 122 -14.11 10.55 -1.26
C ILE A 122 -13.44 11.30 -0.10
N LYS A 123 -13.51 10.73 1.11
CA LYS A 123 -12.89 11.32 2.32
C LYS A 123 -11.39 11.02 2.42
N THR A 124 -10.96 9.86 1.91
CA THR A 124 -9.57 9.40 2.01
C THR A 124 -8.63 10.24 1.16
N ARG A 125 -7.59 10.79 1.79
CA ARG A 125 -6.53 11.52 1.11
C ARG A 125 -5.41 10.59 0.69
N PHE A 126 -5.09 10.55 -0.60
CA PHE A 126 -3.99 9.75 -1.12
C PHE A 126 -2.70 10.58 -1.21
N ILE A 127 -1.63 10.09 -0.60
CA ILE A 127 -0.32 10.75 -0.55
C ILE A 127 0.72 9.78 -1.12
N LYS A 128 1.50 10.25 -2.09
CA LYS A 128 2.66 9.54 -2.61
C LYS A 128 3.93 10.10 -1.98
N ILE A 129 4.79 9.21 -1.46
CA ILE A 129 6.15 9.55 -1.01
C ILE A 129 7.15 8.83 -1.91
N ILE A 130 8.21 9.54 -2.33
CA ILE A 130 9.30 8.95 -3.12
C ILE A 130 10.42 8.56 -2.17
N SER A 131 10.72 7.26 -2.09
CA SER A 131 11.88 6.73 -1.37
C SER A 131 13.07 6.62 -2.32
N ILE A 132 14.18 7.22 -1.91
CA ILE A 132 15.52 7.04 -2.48
C ILE A 132 16.07 5.77 -1.81
N VAL A 133 16.02 4.64 -2.51
CA VAL A 133 16.50 3.28 -2.15
C VAL A 133 17.12 3.09 -0.75
N GLY A 134 16.49 2.29 0.12
CA GLY A 134 17.14 1.78 1.34
C GLY A 134 16.24 1.09 2.37
N CYS A 135 14.96 1.47 2.45
CA CYS A 135 14.14 1.02 3.58
C CYS A 135 13.38 -0.29 3.26
N ARG A 136 13.68 -1.37 4.00
CA ARG A 136 12.82 -2.56 4.12
C ARG A 136 11.63 -2.14 5.01
N ILE A 137 10.57 -1.60 4.41
CA ILE A 137 9.38 -1.21 5.19
C ILE A 137 8.35 -2.33 5.05
N ASN A 138 8.07 -3.01 6.16
CA ASN A 138 6.91 -3.88 6.30
C ASN A 138 5.66 -2.99 6.40
N ALA A 139 4.53 -3.42 5.85
CA ALA A 139 3.28 -2.70 6.02
C ALA A 139 2.90 -2.67 7.51
N TYR A 140 2.80 -1.47 8.09
CA TYR A 140 2.33 -1.27 9.46
C TYR A 140 0.91 -0.70 9.41
N VAL A 141 -0.04 -1.40 10.02
CA VAL A 141 -1.38 -0.88 10.31
C VAL A 141 -1.25 -0.17 11.67
N TYR A 142 -1.29 1.16 11.69
CA TYR A 142 -1.20 1.95 12.92
C TYR A 142 -2.61 2.27 13.45
N ARG A 143 -2.76 2.28 14.77
CA ARG A 143 -3.90 2.87 15.49
C ARG A 143 -3.31 3.85 16.50
N SER A 144 -3.73 5.12 16.48
CA SER A 144 -3.50 5.99 17.64
C SER A 144 -4.61 5.69 18.64
N ILE A 145 -4.22 5.43 19.89
CA ILE A 145 -5.12 5.58 21.04
C ILE A 145 -5.03 7.04 21.48
#